data_AF-A0A3Q2Z4X3-F1
#
_entry.id   AF-A0A3Q2Z4X3-F1
#
_cell.length_a   1.000
_cell.length_b   1.000
_cell.length_c   1.000
_cell.angle_alpha   90.00
_cell.angle_beta   90.00
_cell.angle_gamma   90.00
#
_symmetry.space_group_name_H-M   'P 1'
#
loop_
_entity.id
_entity.type
_entity.pdbx_description
1 polymer ?
#
loop_
_entity_poly.entity_id
_entity_poly.type
_entity_poly.pdbx_seq_one_letter_code
_entity_poly.pdbx_strand_id
1 'polypeptide(L)'
;FLTGDLEKIVNLLLSLCSRLSRIDKSLLQFWSPQDSLVHKRSQLLSQTEDAWELKQNLDRRQRVVHAVLRGYLSEPQLQDYRHFVSAKPSLLIRQRNLDDLIRQREEQLTRLAETLPPDWPRGSLPSSPSPVSCSSPFPQLLPSSPIPDHAHSTRSTTVTSL
;
A
#
# COMPACT_ATOMS: atom_id res chain seq x y z
N PHE A 1 13.95 -10.06 6.59
CA PHE A 1 15.14 -9.19 6.48
C PHE A 1 14.99 -8.14 5.37
N LEU A 2 14.98 -8.45 4.06
CA LEU A 2 14.86 -7.40 3.02
C LEU A 2 13.45 -6.76 2.88
N THR A 3 12.39 -7.58 2.86
CA THR A 3 11.00 -7.11 2.71
C THR A 3 10.53 -6.26 3.89
N GLY A 4 11.00 -6.58 5.10
CA GLY A 4 10.70 -5.79 6.31
C GLY A 4 11.45 -4.46 6.34
N ASP A 5 12.69 -4.42 5.82
CA ASP A 5 13.44 -3.17 5.67
C ASP A 5 12.73 -2.22 4.69
N LEU A 6 12.09 -2.77 3.65
CA LEU A 6 11.32 -2.00 2.67
C LEU A 6 10.10 -1.32 3.28
N GLU A 7 9.40 -1.99 4.19
CA GLU A 7 8.29 -1.37 4.91
C GLU A 7 8.76 -0.27 5.85
N LYS A 8 9.86 -0.52 6.58
CA LYS A 8 10.41 0.47 7.51
C LYS A 8 10.86 1.72 6.77
N ILE A 9 11.54 1.59 5.64
CA ILE A 9 12.02 2.75 4.87
C ILE A 9 10.87 3.55 4.26
N VAL A 10 9.83 2.88 3.74
CA VAL A 10 8.66 3.57 3.19
C VAL A 10 7.91 4.31 4.29
N ASN A 11 7.71 3.70 5.46
CA ASN A 11 7.10 4.37 6.60
C ASN A 11 7.91 5.59 7.07
N LEU A 12 9.24 5.48 7.12
CA LEU A 12 10.11 6.58 7.47
C LEU A 12 9.98 7.75 6.49
N LEU A 13 10.04 7.47 5.18
CA LEU A 13 9.89 8.48 4.13
C LEU A 13 8.52 9.16 4.20
N LEU A 14 7.43 8.39 4.33
CA LEU A 14 6.08 8.96 4.45
C LEU A 14 5.94 9.84 5.70
N SER A 15 6.56 9.45 6.82
CA SER A 15 6.59 10.24 8.05
C SER A 15 7.37 11.55 7.90
N LEU A 16 8.54 11.51 7.24
CA LEU A 16 9.35 12.70 6.95
C LEU A 16 8.60 13.65 6.01
N CYS A 17 8.05 13.16 4.90
CA CYS A 17 7.25 13.95 3.96
C CYS A 17 6.04 14.60 4.65
N SER A 18 5.34 13.84 5.51
CA SER A 18 4.20 14.36 6.29
C SER A 18 4.62 15.50 7.23
N ARG A 19 5.75 15.36 7.92
CA ARG A 19 6.28 16.37 8.84
C ARG A 19 6.77 17.62 8.10
N LEU A 20 7.50 17.43 7.01
CA LEU A 20 7.99 18.52 6.17
C LEU A 20 6.83 19.35 5.62
N SER A 21 5.80 18.67 5.08
CA SER A 21 4.58 19.33 4.57
C SER A 21 3.87 20.18 5.64
N ARG A 22 3.87 19.75 6.90
CA ARG A 22 3.27 20.51 8.01
C ARG A 22 4.11 21.74 8.35
N ILE A 23 5.44 21.60 8.40
CA ILE A 23 6.35 22.73 8.64
C ILE A 23 6.25 23.75 7.51
N ASP A 24 6.25 23.31 6.25
CA ASP A 24 6.11 24.20 5.10
C ASP A 24 4.78 24.97 5.16
N LYS A 25 3.68 24.30 5.52
CA LYS A 25 2.38 24.97 5.74
C LYS A 25 2.44 25.99 6.88
N SER A 26 3.09 25.67 8.00
CA SER A 26 3.24 26.61 9.11
C SER A 26 4.09 27.82 8.70
N LEU A 27 5.20 27.62 8.00
CA LEU A 27 6.06 28.70 7.50
C LEU A 27 5.31 29.64 6.56
N LEU A 28 4.40 29.11 5.72
CA LEU A 28 3.55 29.93 4.85
C LEU A 28 2.50 30.75 5.62
N GLN A 29 2.11 30.36 6.83
CA GLN A 29 1.12 31.09 7.64
C GLN A 29 1.72 32.29 8.40
N PHE A 30 3.03 32.31 8.64
CA PHE A 30 3.69 33.39 9.36
C PHE A 30 4.35 34.38 8.39
N TRP A 31 4.04 35.67 8.55
CA TRP A 31 4.62 36.76 7.76
C TRP A 31 6.13 36.96 8.01
N SER A 32 6.63 36.48 9.15
CA SER A 32 8.05 36.40 9.47
C SER A 32 8.36 34.98 9.93
N PRO A 33 9.21 34.23 9.20
CA PRO A 33 9.53 32.87 9.55
C PRO A 33 10.32 32.84 10.86
N GLN A 34 9.81 32.10 11.85
CA GLN A 34 10.51 31.91 13.11
C GLN A 34 11.81 31.12 12.85
N ASP A 35 12.97 31.64 13.26
CA ASP A 35 14.29 31.02 13.01
C ASP A 35 14.34 29.54 13.44
N SER A 36 13.64 29.20 14.53
CA SER A 36 13.52 27.82 15.02
C SER A 36 12.78 26.89 14.06
N LEU A 37 11.76 27.36 13.34
CA LEU A 37 11.03 26.58 12.33
C LEU A 37 11.88 26.40 11.07
N VAL A 38 12.61 27.43 10.65
CA VAL A 38 13.55 27.34 9.53
C VAL A 38 14.66 26.33 9.81
N HIS A 39 15.22 26.36 11.02
CA HIS A 39 16.22 25.39 11.46
C HIS A 39 15.67 23.96 11.47
N LYS A 40 14.46 23.75 12.03
CA LYS A 40 13.78 22.45 12.00
C LYS A 40 13.51 21.94 10.58
N ARG A 41 13.13 22.83 9.65
CA ARG A 41 12.94 22.48 8.24
C ARG A 41 14.24 21.98 7.62
N SER A 42 15.35 22.69 7.86
CA SER A 42 16.68 22.28 7.37
C SER A 42 17.07 20.89 7.88
N GLN A 43 16.86 20.61 9.17
CA GLN A 43 17.09 19.29 9.76
C GLN A 43 16.23 18.20 9.11
N LEU A 44 14.94 18.45 8.86
CA LEU A 44 14.08 17.47 8.19
C LEU A 44 14.49 17.20 6.74
N LEU A 45 15.01 18.20 6.03
CA LEU A 45 15.53 18.02 4.68
C LEU A 45 16.77 17.11 4.69
N SER A 46 17.71 17.36 5.60
CA SER A 46 18.88 16.48 5.79
C SER A 46 18.46 15.04 6.14
N GLN A 47 17.50 14.85 7.06
CA GLN A 47 16.97 13.51 7.37
C GLN A 47 16.28 12.84 6.17
N THR A 48 15.68 13.63 5.28
CA THR A 48 15.05 13.12 4.06
C THR A 48 16.12 12.63 3.08
N GLU A 49 17.23 13.33 2.96
CA GLU A 49 18.37 12.90 2.17
C GLU A 49 19.00 11.60 2.71
N ASP A 50 19.22 11.52 4.02
CA ASP A 50 19.71 10.30 4.68
C ASP A 50 18.75 9.11 4.43
N ALA A 51 17.44 9.34 4.52
CA ALA A 51 16.44 8.31 4.22
C ALA A 51 16.45 7.90 2.74
N TRP A 52 16.73 8.81 1.82
CA TRP A 52 16.92 8.48 0.41
C TRP A 52 18.15 7.61 0.17
N GLU A 53 19.25 7.86 0.87
CA GLU A 53 20.44 7.01 0.79
C GLU A 53 20.15 5.59 1.28
N LEU A 54 19.45 5.45 2.41
CA LEU A 54 18.99 4.15 2.92
C LEU A 54 18.11 3.42 1.90
N LYS A 55 17.22 4.13 1.20
CA LYS A 55 16.37 3.56 0.14
C LYS A 55 17.22 3.06 -1.03
N GLN A 56 18.19 3.84 -1.48
CA GLN A 56 19.09 3.44 -2.58
C GLN A 56 19.94 2.22 -2.20
N ASN A 57 20.44 2.16 -0.97
CA ASN A 57 21.17 1.01 -0.46
C ASN A 57 20.30 -0.26 -0.51
N LEU A 58 19.06 -0.14 -0.04
CA LEU A 58 18.09 -1.24 -0.07
C LEU A 58 17.79 -1.68 -1.50
N ASP A 59 17.63 -0.75 -2.45
CA ASP A 59 17.39 -1.06 -3.86
C ASP A 59 18.58 -1.76 -4.51
N ARG A 60 19.81 -1.38 -4.14
CA ARG A 60 21.02 -2.11 -4.56
C ARG A 60 21.02 -3.55 -4.02
N ARG A 61 20.71 -3.74 -2.74
CA ARG A 61 20.61 -5.08 -2.14
C ARG A 61 19.51 -5.91 -2.79
N GLN A 62 18.35 -5.31 -3.10
CA GLN A 62 17.27 -5.97 -3.80
C GLN A 62 17.68 -6.45 -5.20
N ARG A 63 18.43 -5.62 -5.95
CA ARG A 63 18.98 -6.03 -7.26
C ARG A 63 19.95 -7.21 -7.13
N VAL A 64 20.80 -7.23 -6.12
CA VAL A 64 21.71 -8.35 -5.85
C VAL A 64 20.92 -9.62 -5.54
N VAL A 65 19.93 -9.55 -4.64
CA VAL A 65 19.06 -10.69 -4.32
C VAL A 65 18.34 -11.20 -5.57
N HIS A 66 17.79 -10.31 -6.37
CA HIS A 66 17.14 -10.67 -7.64
C HIS A 66 18.10 -11.39 -8.60
N ALA A 67 19.35 -10.91 -8.73
CA ALA A 67 20.37 -11.53 -9.57
C ALA A 67 20.72 -12.95 -9.09
N VAL A 68 20.83 -13.17 -7.77
CA VAL A 68 21.04 -14.50 -7.19
C VAL A 68 19.86 -15.41 -7.49
N LEU A 69 18.63 -14.95 -7.22
CA LEU A 69 17.41 -15.76 -7.42
C LEU A 69 17.21 -16.21 -8.87
N ARG A 70 17.65 -15.42 -9.85
CA ARG A 70 17.61 -15.80 -11.27
C ARG A 70 18.36 -17.10 -11.58
N GLY A 71 19.36 -17.48 -10.78
CA GLY A 71 20.08 -18.75 -10.94
C GLY A 71 19.36 -19.97 -10.37
N TYR A 72 18.30 -19.78 -9.58
CA TYR A 72 17.61 -20.85 -8.85
C TYR A 72 16.12 -20.96 -9.19
N LEU A 73 15.51 -19.90 -9.73
CA LEU A 73 14.09 -19.81 -9.99
C LEU A 73 13.78 -19.79 -11.49
N SER A 74 12.63 -20.35 -11.85
CA SER A 74 12.04 -20.18 -13.18
C SER A 74 11.52 -18.75 -13.39
N GLU A 75 11.33 -18.35 -14.64
CA GLU A 75 10.83 -17.00 -14.96
C GLU A 75 9.48 -16.66 -14.29
N PRO A 76 8.47 -17.55 -14.26
CA PRO A 76 7.21 -17.27 -13.54
C PRO A 76 7.43 -17.03 -12.05
N GLN A 77 8.28 -17.83 -11.40
CA GLN A 77 8.59 -17.66 -9.97
C GLN A 77 9.35 -16.36 -9.69
N LEU A 78 10.22 -15.94 -10.61
CA LEU A 78 10.93 -14.67 -10.51
C LEU A 78 9.98 -13.48 -10.67
N GLN A 79 9.00 -13.59 -11.57
CA GLN A 79 7.94 -12.61 -11.73
C GLN A 79 7.08 -12.50 -10.46
N ASP A 80 6.67 -13.63 -9.88
CA ASP A 80 5.91 -13.67 -8.62
C ASP A 80 6.68 -13.01 -7.48
N TYR A 81 7.98 -13.30 -7.37
CA TYR A 81 8.84 -12.63 -6.39
C TYR A 81 8.88 -11.11 -6.58
N ARG A 82 9.03 -10.62 -7.83
CA ARG A 82 9.04 -9.17 -8.13
C ARG A 82 7.71 -8.52 -7.76
N HIS A 83 6.60 -9.18 -8.06
CA HIS A 83 5.27 -8.69 -7.69
C HIS A 83 5.11 -8.65 -6.18
N PHE A 84 5.49 -9.71 -5.47
CA PHE A 84 5.40 -9.76 -4.02
C PHE A 84 6.20 -8.65 -3.33
N VAL A 85 7.45 -8.43 -3.74
CA VAL A 85 8.33 -7.40 -3.16
C VAL A 85 7.81 -6.00 -3.44
N SER A 86 7.23 -5.74 -4.62
CA SER A 86 6.70 -4.42 -4.98
C SER A 86 5.29 -4.15 -4.46
N ALA A 87 4.47 -5.18 -4.27
CA ALA A 87 3.08 -5.05 -3.83
C ALA A 87 3.00 -4.47 -2.41
N LYS A 88 3.79 -5.00 -1.47
CA LYS A 88 3.73 -4.61 -0.06
C LYS A 88 3.91 -3.10 0.18
N PRO A 89 5.00 -2.45 -0.28
CA PRO A 89 5.15 -1.00 -0.13
C PRO A 89 4.14 -0.19 -0.94
N SER A 90 3.70 -0.69 -2.10
CA SER A 90 2.68 -0.01 -2.92
C SER A 90 1.34 0.06 -2.18
N LEU A 91 0.93 -1.04 -1.55
CA LEU A 91 -0.27 -1.09 -0.71
C LEU A 91 -0.14 -0.17 0.51
N LEU A 92 1.03 -0.14 1.15
CA LEU A 92 1.28 0.73 2.30
C LEU A 92 1.16 2.22 1.95
N ILE A 93 1.74 2.66 0.82
CA ILE A 93 1.60 4.03 0.32
C ILE A 93 0.13 4.34 0.03
N ARG A 94 -0.58 3.41 -0.64
CA ARG A 94 -1.99 3.60 -0.96
C ARG A 94 -2.86 3.70 0.30
N GLN A 95 -2.62 2.84 1.28
CA GLN A 95 -3.30 2.90 2.58
C GLN A 95 -3.08 4.26 3.23
N ARG A 96 -1.82 4.73 3.31
CA ARG A 96 -1.50 6.02 3.91
C ARG A 96 -2.21 7.18 3.22
N ASN A 97 -2.27 7.17 1.89
CA ASN A 97 -2.98 8.18 1.12
C ASN A 97 -4.49 8.18 1.39
N LEU A 98 -5.09 6.99 1.53
CA LEU A 98 -6.50 6.87 1.89
C LEU A 98 -6.77 7.39 3.30
N ASP A 99 -5.93 7.04 4.27
CA ASP A 99 -6.03 7.54 5.65
C ASP A 99 -5.92 9.07 5.70
N ASP A 100 -5.01 9.65 4.92
CA ASP A 100 -4.83 11.11 4.83
C ASP A 100 -6.04 11.80 4.18
N LEU A 101 -6.63 11.20 3.15
CA LEU A 101 -7.86 11.70 2.52
C LEU A 101 -9.05 11.63 3.47
N ILE A 102 -9.24 10.52 4.17
CA ILE A 102 -10.31 10.36 5.18
C ILE A 102 -10.19 11.47 6.23
N ARG A 103 -9.00 11.60 6.84
CA ARG A 103 -8.75 12.64 7.84
C ARG A 103 -9.03 14.05 7.31
N GLN A 104 -8.59 14.37 6.09
CA GLN A 104 -8.85 15.68 5.50
C GLN A 104 -10.36 15.93 5.31
N ARG A 105 -11.12 14.92 4.87
CA ARG A 105 -12.57 15.04 4.72
C ARG A 105 -13.28 15.22 6.06
N GLU A 106 -12.85 14.49 7.09
CA GLU A 106 -13.36 14.65 8.46
C GLU A 106 -13.08 16.06 9.00
N GLU A 107 -11.86 16.57 8.84
CA GLU A 107 -11.49 17.94 9.21
C GLU A 107 -12.35 18.98 8.46
N GLN A 108 -12.65 18.73 7.17
CA GLN A 108 -13.54 19.61 6.38
C GLN A 108 -14.98 19.58 6.90
N LEU A 109 -15.53 18.40 7.19
CA LEU A 109 -16.89 18.25 7.71
C LEU A 109 -17.05 18.95 9.07
N THR A 110 -16.07 18.81 9.96
CA THR A 110 -16.07 19.48 11.26
C THR A 110 -16.10 21.00 11.11
N ARG A 111 -15.25 21.58 10.25
CA ARG A 111 -15.25 23.03 10.00
C ARG A 111 -16.57 23.53 9.43
N LEU A 112 -17.17 22.79 8.49
CA LEU A 112 -18.47 23.15 7.93
C LEU A 112 -19.58 23.10 8.98
N ALA A 113 -19.56 22.10 9.87
CA ALA A 113 -20.52 21.99 10.96
C ALA A 113 -20.38 23.14 11.98
N GLU A 114 -19.16 23.62 12.24
CA GLU A 114 -18.90 24.78 13.12
C GLU A 114 -19.38 26.11 12.52
N THR A 115 -19.38 26.24 11.19
CA THR A 115 -19.89 27.45 10.51
C THR A 115 -21.41 27.50 10.40
N LEU A 116 -22.10 26.41 10.75
CA LEU A 116 -23.53 26.26 10.57
C LEU A 116 -24.28 26.78 11.82
N PRO A 117 -25.39 27.53 11.67
CA PRO A 117 -26.19 27.96 12.80
C PRO A 117 -26.67 26.77 13.65
N PRO A 118 -26.80 26.90 14.98
CA PRO A 118 -27.21 25.81 15.86
C PRO A 118 -28.57 25.18 15.51
N ASP A 119 -29.43 25.92 14.80
CA ASP A 119 -30.76 25.49 14.36
C ASP A 119 -30.78 24.83 12.96
N TRP A 120 -29.61 24.62 12.32
CA TRP A 120 -29.57 23.89 11.07
C TRP A 120 -30.01 22.44 11.29
N PRO A 121 -30.98 21.92 10.53
CA PRO A 121 -31.44 20.55 10.69
C PRO A 121 -30.29 19.59 10.37
N ARG A 122 -29.65 19.04 11.41
CA ARG A 122 -28.60 18.00 11.30
C ARG A 122 -29.08 16.74 10.55
N GLY A 123 -30.40 16.61 10.35
CA GLY A 123 -31.05 15.54 9.59
C GLY A 123 -31.07 15.68 8.05
N SER A 124 -30.52 16.75 7.47
CA SER A 124 -30.43 16.91 6.01
C SER A 124 -29.02 16.70 5.45
N LEU A 125 -28.01 16.38 6.28
CA LEU A 125 -26.75 15.85 5.78
C LEU A 125 -26.97 14.42 5.26
N PRO A 126 -26.49 14.06 4.05
CA PRO A 126 -26.54 12.69 3.58
C PRO A 126 -25.86 11.82 4.63
N SER A 127 -26.63 10.93 5.25
CA SER A 127 -26.10 9.94 6.16
C SER A 127 -24.96 9.22 5.46
N SER A 128 -23.80 9.10 6.13
CA SER A 128 -22.69 8.30 5.64
C SER A 128 -23.25 7.01 5.03
N PRO A 129 -22.94 6.68 3.76
CA PRO A 129 -23.45 5.47 3.18
C PRO A 129 -22.96 4.32 4.05
N SER A 130 -23.91 3.69 4.75
CA SER A 130 -23.73 2.38 5.37
C SER A 130 -22.94 1.49 4.42
N PRO A 131 -22.01 0.64 4.90
CA PRO A 131 -21.19 -0.18 4.03
C PRO A 131 -22.13 -1.02 3.17
N VAL A 132 -22.31 -0.59 1.93
CA VAL A 132 -23.04 -1.36 0.95
C VAL A 132 -22.23 -2.63 0.79
N SER A 133 -22.83 -3.77 1.15
CA SER A 133 -22.35 -5.05 0.67
C SER A 133 -22.30 -4.93 -0.84
N CYS A 134 -21.09 -4.74 -1.37
CA CYS A 134 -20.81 -4.79 -2.79
C CYS A 134 -21.22 -6.17 -3.28
N SER A 135 -22.46 -6.29 -3.74
CA SER A 135 -22.87 -7.37 -4.62
C SER A 135 -22.16 -7.11 -5.94
N SER A 136 -20.95 -7.64 -6.06
CA SER A 136 -20.20 -7.65 -7.29
C SER A 136 -21.00 -8.39 -8.37
N PRO A 137 -21.07 -7.88 -9.61
CA PRO A 137 -21.51 -8.67 -10.75
C PRO A 137 -20.30 -9.49 -11.22
N PHE A 138 -19.77 -10.35 -10.36
CA PHE A 138 -18.87 -11.40 -10.80
C PHE A 138 -19.73 -12.65 -11.02
N PRO A 139 -19.66 -13.29 -12.20
CA PRO A 139 -20.25 -14.61 -12.38
C PRO A 139 -19.67 -15.53 -11.30
N GLN A 140 -20.52 -16.04 -10.42
CA GLN A 140 -20.11 -17.06 -9.46
C GLN A 140 -19.68 -18.29 -10.26
N LEU A 141 -18.38 -18.55 -10.28
CA LEU A 141 -17.84 -19.83 -10.73
C LEU A 141 -18.47 -20.92 -9.85
N LEU A 142 -19.33 -21.71 -10.46
CA LEU A 142 -19.97 -22.87 -9.84
C LEU A 142 -18.90 -23.78 -9.22
N PRO A 143 -19.15 -24.38 -8.04
CA PRO A 143 -18.36 -25.49 -7.54
C PRO A 143 -18.51 -26.68 -8.49
N SER A 144 -17.38 -27.30 -8.85
CA SER A 144 -17.28 -28.50 -9.68
C SER A 144 -18.23 -29.60 -9.20
N SER A 145 -19.14 -30.03 -10.08
CA SER A 145 -19.95 -31.23 -9.89
C SER A 145 -19.11 -32.51 -10.03
N PRO A 146 -19.46 -33.59 -9.30
CA PRO A 146 -18.70 -34.82 -9.26
C PRO A 146 -18.83 -35.65 -10.55
N ILE A 147 -17.77 -36.39 -10.82
CA ILE A 147 -17.54 -37.31 -11.93
C ILE A 147 -18.67 -38.36 -12.02
N PRO A 148 -19.19 -38.69 -13.21
CA PRO A 148 -19.91 -39.94 -13.44
C PRO A 148 -18.93 -41.05 -13.79
N ASP A 149 -18.92 -42.10 -12.96
CA ASP A 149 -18.35 -43.40 -13.27
C ASP A 149 -18.94 -43.97 -14.56
N HIS A 150 -18.08 -44.34 -15.50
CA HIS A 150 -18.35 -45.45 -16.41
C HIS A 150 -17.16 -46.40 -16.39
N ALA A 151 -17.41 -47.55 -15.75
CA ALA A 151 -16.56 -48.71 -15.77
C ALA A 151 -16.47 -49.32 -17.18
N HIS A 152 -15.54 -50.28 -17.29
CA HIS A 152 -15.30 -51.24 -18.37
C HIS A 152 -14.27 -50.78 -19.43
N SER A 153 -13.04 -51.25 -19.31
CA SER A 153 -12.67 -52.51 -19.99
C SER A 153 -11.18 -52.81 -19.78
N THR A 154 -10.94 -53.96 -19.17
CA THR A 154 -9.66 -54.63 -19.00
C THR A 154 -8.87 -54.79 -20.30
N ARG A 155 -7.56 -54.52 -20.26
CA ARG A 155 -6.56 -55.53 -20.66
C ARG A 155 -5.16 -55.19 -20.18
N SER A 156 -4.71 -55.96 -19.19
CA SER A 156 -3.30 -56.21 -18.89
C SER A 156 -2.68 -57.02 -20.04
N THR A 157 -1.43 -56.70 -20.40
CA THR A 157 -0.45 -57.71 -20.85
C THR A 157 0.97 -57.18 -20.63
N THR A 158 1.65 -57.79 -19.66
CA THR A 158 3.11 -57.78 -19.46
C THR A 158 3.63 -59.13 -19.94
N VAL A 159 4.58 -59.17 -20.89
CA VAL A 159 5.54 -60.28 -21.11
C VAL A 159 6.70 -59.69 -21.95
N THR A 160 7.90 -59.43 -21.40
CA THR A 160 9.11 -60.27 -21.16
C THR A 160 10.13 -60.23 -22.32
N SER A 161 11.39 -60.03 -21.92
CA SER A 161 12.63 -60.02 -22.69
C SER A 161 12.90 -61.26 -23.54
N LEU A 162 13.65 -61.05 -24.64
CA LEU A 162 14.79 -61.88 -25.05
C LEU A 162 15.90 -60.94 -25.55
#